data_AF-A0A2E7Z5S6-F1
#
_entry.id   AF-A0A2E7Z5S6-F1
#
_cell.length_a   1.000
_cell.length_b   1.000
_cell.length_c   1.000
_cell.angle_alpha   90.00
_cell.angle_beta   90.00
_cell.angle_gamma   90.00
#
_symmetry.space_group_name_H-M   'P 1'
#
loop_
_entity.id
_entity.type
_entity.pdbx_description
1 polymer ?
#
loop_
_entity_poly.entity_id
_entity_poly.type
_entity_poly.pdbx_seq_one_letter_code
_entity_poly.pdbx_strand_id
1 'polypeptide(L)'
;MMTVETPEMTTWESLQDVFEIVSRRGPDPIILSSIPYLPGDEHRHTHFPVVLGPPGRVISMAVGLRAALPDTPLLLVTAADSATLGTNHLIHTARRNIGMTVLMLYSDLLETGDIPVDRTGWTSTGYQVEMEQAETPLEWAVALQASLVGRGSLLNPSEFANLIVEAVETPGFSVIGVTGDPTLRTEVMSRRSDWPEYFATYRAWSEGMAPSPPSSIRPVPPAQPRSSTPARIEVRIAGIGGQGVKLAGTVLSEAAALGEGLWATQFGDYGSATRGGPSRVDVVMGSRPISYPAADNSDILIVLSREAAAAHLTHAGPGAACVADEGTVEPGPGGPLIVPITQLAREHAGTPIATGVTSLGCVAALSDAVALNSLKIALPTRIPERSVESNLRAMEAAYKLTADLIRGNQT
;
A
#
# COMPACT_ATOMS: atom_id res chain seq x y z
N MET A 1 23.34 46.02 -27.17
CA MET A 1 23.56 44.58 -27.34
C MET A 1 22.62 43.91 -26.36
N MET A 2 21.47 43.42 -26.82
CA MET A 2 20.53 42.73 -25.92
C MET A 2 21.11 41.35 -25.62
N THR A 3 21.39 41.08 -24.36
CA THR A 3 21.61 39.72 -23.87
C THR A 3 20.30 38.98 -24.00
N VAL A 4 20.24 38.00 -24.91
CA VAL A 4 19.15 37.04 -24.94
C VAL A 4 19.38 36.13 -23.73
N GLU A 5 18.61 36.35 -22.67
CA GLU A 5 18.52 35.38 -21.57
C GLU A 5 17.91 34.11 -22.14
N THR A 6 18.71 33.05 -22.23
CA THR A 6 18.20 31.69 -22.39
C THR A 6 17.34 31.37 -21.18
N PRO A 7 16.10 30.86 -21.35
CA PRO A 7 15.29 30.43 -20.22
C PRO A 7 16.08 29.42 -19.37
N GLU A 8 16.12 29.62 -18.06
CA GLU A 8 16.72 28.64 -17.16
C GLU A 8 15.93 27.33 -17.26
N MET A 9 16.60 26.25 -17.63
CA MET A 9 15.98 24.92 -17.65
C MET A 9 15.65 24.50 -16.23
N THR A 10 14.44 24.00 -16.02
CA THR A 10 14.04 23.48 -14.72
C THR A 10 14.77 22.17 -14.38
N THR A 11 14.78 21.82 -13.10
CA THR A 11 15.30 20.54 -12.59
C THR A 11 14.76 19.35 -13.39
N TRP A 12 13.47 19.37 -13.78
CA TRP A 12 12.87 18.29 -14.55
C TRP A 12 13.40 18.19 -15.97
N GLU A 13 13.45 19.30 -16.72
CA GLU A 13 13.95 19.31 -18.11
C GLU A 13 15.42 18.85 -18.15
N SER A 14 16.22 19.29 -17.19
CA SER A 14 17.62 18.85 -17.04
C SER A 14 17.76 17.36 -16.73
N LEU A 15 16.82 16.78 -15.95
CA LEU A 15 16.78 15.33 -15.70
C LEU A 15 16.28 14.55 -16.92
N GLN A 16 15.31 15.08 -17.69
CA GLN A 16 14.82 14.45 -18.92
C GLN A 16 15.93 14.31 -19.96
N ASP A 17 16.70 15.37 -20.23
CA ASP A 17 17.83 15.33 -21.16
C ASP A 17 18.88 14.28 -20.74
N VAL A 18 19.10 14.13 -19.44
CA VAL A 18 20.00 13.10 -18.89
C VAL A 18 19.42 11.69 -19.05
N PHE A 19 18.12 11.49 -18.84
CA PHE A 19 17.46 10.19 -19.05
C PHE A 19 17.38 9.79 -20.53
N GLU A 20 17.23 10.75 -21.44
CA GLU A 20 17.36 10.55 -22.89
C GLU A 20 18.76 10.03 -23.27
N ILE A 21 19.82 10.54 -22.64
CA ILE A 21 21.19 10.03 -22.85
C ILE A 21 21.35 8.61 -22.30
N VAL A 22 20.69 8.26 -21.19
CA VAL A 22 20.68 6.91 -20.61
C VAL A 22 19.93 5.93 -21.52
N SER A 23 18.71 6.27 -21.96
CA SER A 23 17.90 5.45 -22.89
C SER A 23 18.66 5.17 -24.20
N ARG A 24 19.37 6.15 -24.76
CA ARG A 24 20.20 5.94 -25.97
C ARG A 24 21.34 4.91 -25.80
N ARG A 25 21.64 4.47 -24.58
CA ARG A 25 22.67 3.45 -24.29
C ARG A 25 22.08 2.13 -23.79
N GLY A 26 20.76 2.00 -23.60
CA GLY A 26 20.15 0.82 -23.00
C GLY A 26 18.64 0.69 -23.26
N PRO A 27 17.93 -0.19 -22.54
CA PRO A 27 16.48 -0.18 -22.50
C PRO A 27 15.94 1.04 -21.74
N ASP A 28 14.71 1.47 -22.06
CA ASP A 28 14.08 2.61 -21.39
C ASP A 28 13.93 2.39 -19.88
N PRO A 29 14.30 3.38 -19.04
CA PRO A 29 14.10 3.30 -17.60
C PRO A 29 12.64 3.47 -17.22
N ILE A 30 12.22 2.77 -16.15
CA ILE A 30 11.05 3.18 -15.38
C ILE A 30 11.52 4.23 -14.38
N ILE A 31 10.92 5.41 -14.44
CA ILE A 31 11.13 6.49 -13.48
C ILE A 31 10.16 6.29 -12.32
N LEU A 32 10.65 6.32 -11.09
CA LEU A 32 9.80 6.46 -9.91
C LEU A 32 10.12 7.77 -9.18
N SER A 33 9.12 8.43 -8.61
CA SER A 33 9.35 9.70 -7.89
C SER A 33 8.55 9.81 -6.61
N SER A 34 9.16 10.38 -5.57
CA SER A 34 8.49 10.80 -4.33
C SER A 34 8.08 12.27 -4.34
N ILE A 35 8.49 13.01 -5.37
CA ILE A 35 8.33 14.45 -5.52
C ILE A 35 7.15 14.69 -6.48
N PRO A 36 5.99 15.18 -6.01
CA PRO A 36 4.76 15.20 -6.83
C PRO A 36 4.86 16.01 -8.12
N TYR A 37 5.69 17.05 -8.14
CA TYR A 37 5.92 17.94 -9.29
C TYR A 37 7.11 17.53 -10.17
N LEU A 38 7.77 16.40 -9.90
CA LEU A 38 8.75 15.76 -10.79
C LEU A 38 8.21 14.37 -11.13
N PRO A 39 7.50 14.19 -12.27
CA PRO A 39 7.84 14.77 -13.56
C PRO A 39 6.80 15.75 -14.14
N GLY A 40 6.58 16.87 -13.46
CA GLY A 40 5.82 18.01 -13.96
C GLY A 40 4.29 17.87 -14.04
N ASP A 41 3.64 19.02 -14.12
CA ASP A 41 2.19 19.18 -14.33
C ASP A 41 1.76 18.80 -15.78
N GLU A 42 0.45 18.91 -16.10
CA GLU A 42 -0.27 18.51 -17.32
C GLU A 42 0.35 18.89 -18.70
N HIS A 43 1.47 19.63 -18.72
CA HIS A 43 2.15 20.11 -19.93
C HIS A 43 3.59 19.56 -20.11
N ARG A 44 4.08 18.70 -19.20
CA ARG A 44 5.48 18.20 -19.21
C ARG A 44 5.54 16.69 -19.45
N HIS A 45 5.19 16.28 -20.67
CA HIS A 45 5.20 14.87 -21.04
C HIS A 45 6.62 14.28 -21.06
N THR A 46 6.77 13.11 -20.45
CA THR A 46 7.88 12.20 -20.69
C THR A 46 7.33 10.95 -21.40
N HIS A 47 8.15 10.34 -22.26
CA HIS A 47 7.80 9.08 -22.91
C HIS A 47 8.18 7.86 -22.04
N PHE A 48 9.02 8.06 -21.01
CA PHE A 48 9.38 7.03 -20.04
C PHE A 48 8.20 6.67 -19.13
N PRO A 49 8.01 5.39 -18.75
CA PRO A 49 7.01 5.01 -17.74
C PRO A 49 7.33 5.66 -16.39
N VAL A 50 6.31 6.27 -15.76
CA VAL A 50 6.43 6.98 -14.48
C VAL A 50 5.57 6.30 -13.40
N VAL A 51 6.10 6.15 -12.20
CA VAL A 51 5.36 5.78 -10.99
C VAL A 51 5.58 6.83 -9.90
N LEU A 52 4.55 7.64 -9.62
CA LEU A 52 4.52 8.48 -8.44
C LEU A 52 4.20 7.63 -7.20
N GLY A 53 5.01 7.74 -6.16
CA GLY A 53 4.85 7.02 -4.90
C GLY A 53 4.86 7.96 -3.69
N PRO A 54 4.32 7.54 -2.54
CA PRO A 54 4.30 8.38 -1.35
C PRO A 54 5.73 8.62 -0.80
N PRO A 55 5.99 9.79 -0.19
CA PRO A 55 7.27 10.09 0.46
C PRO A 55 7.74 8.99 1.42
N GLY A 56 9.02 8.64 1.34
CA GLY A 56 9.66 7.59 2.13
C GLY A 56 9.22 6.16 1.75
N ARG A 57 8.55 5.94 0.62
CA ARG A 57 8.09 4.60 0.18
C ARG A 57 8.50 4.20 -1.24
N VAL A 58 9.00 5.12 -2.06
CA VAL A 58 9.39 4.84 -3.45
C VAL A 58 10.43 3.72 -3.57
N ILE A 59 11.46 3.71 -2.71
CA ILE A 59 12.45 2.61 -2.63
C ILE A 59 11.75 1.25 -2.36
N SER A 60 10.76 1.21 -1.46
CA SER A 60 10.04 -0.02 -1.14
C SER A 60 9.17 -0.53 -2.31
N MET A 61 8.64 0.38 -3.14
CA MET A 61 7.92 0.03 -4.36
C MET A 61 8.87 -0.50 -5.45
N ALA A 62 10.04 0.13 -5.61
CA ALA A 62 11.07 -0.31 -6.55
C ALA A 62 11.64 -1.70 -6.24
N VAL A 63 11.70 -2.11 -4.95
CA VAL A 63 12.03 -3.49 -4.57
C VAL A 63 11.06 -4.50 -5.20
N GLY A 64 9.76 -4.20 -5.19
CA GLY A 64 8.74 -5.02 -5.86
C GLY A 64 8.89 -5.03 -7.38
N LEU A 65 9.18 -3.87 -7.98
CA LEU A 65 9.44 -3.79 -9.42
C LEU A 65 10.69 -4.58 -9.83
N ARG A 66 11.82 -4.50 -9.12
CA ARG A 66 13.04 -5.27 -9.45
C ARG A 66 12.83 -6.79 -9.34
N ALA A 67 11.95 -7.24 -8.45
CA ALA A 67 11.58 -8.64 -8.35
C ALA A 67 10.84 -9.13 -9.61
N ALA A 68 9.92 -8.32 -10.15
CA ALA A 68 9.09 -8.64 -11.31
C ALA A 68 9.74 -8.33 -12.67
N LEU A 69 10.58 -7.29 -12.72
CA LEU A 69 11.23 -6.73 -13.91
C LEU A 69 12.75 -6.77 -13.69
N PRO A 70 13.39 -7.94 -13.91
CA PRO A 70 14.79 -8.17 -13.54
C PRO A 70 15.78 -7.25 -14.25
N ASP A 71 15.54 -6.99 -15.54
CA ASP A 71 16.50 -6.35 -16.45
C ASP A 71 16.15 -4.89 -16.78
N THR A 72 14.99 -4.40 -16.32
CA THR A 72 14.53 -3.02 -16.59
C THR A 72 15.28 -2.02 -15.69
N PRO A 73 15.85 -0.93 -16.21
CA PRO A 73 16.45 0.11 -15.38
C PRO A 73 15.39 0.77 -14.51
N LEU A 74 15.69 0.95 -13.21
CA LEU A 74 14.83 1.66 -12.27
C LEU A 74 15.57 2.88 -11.78
N LEU A 75 15.10 4.06 -12.18
CA LEU A 75 15.64 5.35 -11.77
C LEU A 75 14.66 6.00 -10.78
N LEU A 76 15.09 6.18 -9.54
CA LEU A 76 14.26 6.74 -8.47
C LEU A 76 14.68 8.19 -8.23
N VAL A 77 13.80 9.16 -8.50
CA VAL A 77 14.02 10.58 -8.20
C VAL A 77 13.41 10.89 -6.84
N THR A 78 14.23 11.28 -5.87
CA THR A 78 13.82 11.39 -4.45
C THR A 78 14.40 12.63 -3.78
N ALA A 79 13.77 13.08 -2.71
CA ALA A 79 14.29 14.13 -1.84
C ALA A 79 14.83 13.50 -0.53
N ALA A 80 15.03 14.33 0.50
CA ALA A 80 15.37 13.89 1.85
C ALA A 80 14.35 12.90 2.46
N ASP A 81 13.14 12.77 1.88
CA ASP A 81 12.13 11.79 2.30
C ASP A 81 12.65 10.34 2.32
N SER A 82 13.59 10.01 1.43
CA SER A 82 14.18 8.67 1.37
C SER A 82 15.30 8.44 2.39
N ALA A 83 15.91 9.51 2.92
CA ALA A 83 16.85 9.48 4.03
C ALA A 83 16.16 9.54 5.41
N THR A 84 14.98 10.18 5.51
CA THR A 84 14.27 10.46 6.77
C THR A 84 13.06 9.55 7.03
N LEU A 85 12.00 9.62 6.21
CA LEU A 85 10.80 8.77 6.31
C LEU A 85 11.04 7.36 5.73
N GLY A 86 11.99 7.27 4.81
CA GLY A 86 12.36 6.08 4.05
C GLY A 86 13.63 5.37 4.51
N THR A 87 14.32 5.84 5.57
CA THR A 87 15.67 5.37 5.97
C THR A 87 15.78 3.85 6.02
N ASN A 88 14.81 3.18 6.65
CA ASN A 88 14.80 1.73 6.78
C ASN A 88 14.76 1.02 5.42
N HIS A 89 14.05 1.58 4.42
CA HIS A 89 14.01 1.02 3.07
C HIS A 89 15.34 1.22 2.34
N LEU A 90 15.96 2.41 2.47
CA LEU A 90 17.30 2.68 1.94
C LEU A 90 18.34 1.71 2.53
N ILE A 91 18.40 1.60 3.86
CA ILE A 91 19.26 0.66 4.59
C ILE A 91 19.03 -0.77 4.11
N HIS A 92 17.78 -1.21 4.03
CA HIS A 92 17.43 -2.59 3.68
C HIS A 92 17.66 -2.95 2.22
N THR A 93 17.68 -1.97 1.32
CA THR A 93 17.88 -2.15 -0.12
C THR A 93 19.36 -2.17 -0.45
N ALA A 94 20.13 -1.21 0.10
CA ALA A 94 21.59 -1.20 0.05
C ALA A 94 22.19 -2.48 0.66
N ARG A 95 21.81 -2.83 1.90
CA ARG A 95 22.35 -4.00 2.64
C ARG A 95 21.83 -5.37 2.14
N ARG A 96 21.08 -5.40 1.05
CA ARG A 96 20.74 -6.63 0.29
C ARG A 96 21.35 -6.63 -1.10
N ASN A 97 21.84 -5.50 -1.57
CA ASN A 97 22.25 -5.24 -2.95
C ASN A 97 21.12 -5.43 -3.99
N ILE A 98 19.97 -4.81 -3.76
CA ILE A 98 18.83 -4.90 -4.69
C ILE A 98 19.01 -3.90 -5.84
N GLY A 99 18.89 -4.38 -7.08
CA GLY A 99 19.07 -3.60 -8.31
C GLY A 99 18.22 -2.33 -8.40
N MET A 100 18.82 -1.14 -8.35
CA MET A 100 18.19 0.16 -8.73
C MET A 100 19.20 1.31 -8.60
N THR A 101 18.93 2.44 -9.26
CA THR A 101 19.65 3.70 -9.06
C THR A 101 18.75 4.74 -8.40
N VAL A 102 19.17 5.27 -7.25
CA VAL A 102 18.50 6.37 -6.54
C VAL A 102 19.22 7.68 -6.81
N LEU A 103 18.47 8.67 -7.31
CA LEU A 103 18.88 10.06 -7.51
C LEU A 103 18.25 10.88 -6.38
N MET A 104 19.08 11.30 -5.42
CA MET A 104 18.66 12.07 -4.25
C MET A 104 18.94 13.55 -4.54
N LEU A 105 17.91 14.37 -4.75
CA LEU A 105 18.00 15.76 -5.21
C LEU A 105 18.15 16.76 -4.04
N TYR A 106 19.32 17.38 -3.90
CA TYR A 106 19.58 18.41 -2.88
C TYR A 106 18.55 19.54 -2.97
N SER A 107 18.22 20.24 -1.86
CA SER A 107 17.09 21.19 -1.88
C SER A 107 17.29 22.41 -2.75
N ASP A 108 18.52 22.72 -3.16
CA ASP A 108 18.79 23.74 -4.18
C ASP A 108 18.15 23.40 -5.54
N LEU A 109 17.78 22.14 -5.75
CA LEU A 109 17.04 21.64 -6.92
C LEU A 109 15.54 21.45 -6.69
N LEU A 110 15.03 21.73 -5.49
CA LEU A 110 13.64 21.51 -5.09
C LEU A 110 12.87 22.83 -4.98
N GLU A 111 11.64 22.85 -5.46
CA GLU A 111 10.72 23.96 -5.22
C GLU A 111 10.37 24.00 -3.73
N THR A 112 10.82 25.06 -3.06
CA THR A 112 10.59 25.30 -1.62
C THR A 112 9.44 26.30 -1.44
N GLY A 113 8.32 25.81 -0.89
CA GLY A 113 7.27 26.68 -0.35
C GLY A 113 7.64 27.23 1.04
N ASP A 114 6.72 27.97 1.66
CA ASP A 114 6.90 28.66 2.95
C ASP A 114 7.15 27.75 4.19
N ILE A 115 7.40 26.44 4.03
CA ILE A 115 7.58 25.48 5.12
C ILE A 115 8.89 24.69 4.96
N PRO A 116 9.89 24.89 5.84
CA PRO A 116 11.09 24.06 5.86
C PRO A 116 10.87 22.74 6.62
N VAL A 117 11.10 21.58 5.96
CA VAL A 117 11.14 20.24 6.59
C VAL A 117 12.35 19.31 6.22
N ASP A 118 13.57 19.54 6.74
CA ASP A 118 14.76 18.64 6.77
C ASP A 118 16.04 19.24 7.47
N ARG A 119 16.78 18.41 8.22
CA ARG A 119 17.92 18.81 9.10
C ARG A 119 19.30 18.91 8.43
N THR A 120 19.40 18.73 7.12
CA THR A 120 20.63 18.24 6.45
C THR A 120 21.19 19.21 5.40
N GLY A 121 20.57 20.40 5.28
CA GLY A 121 20.77 21.30 4.14
C GLY A 121 19.72 21.09 3.04
N TRP A 122 18.66 20.35 3.35
CA TRP A 122 17.51 20.07 2.50
C TRP A 122 16.20 20.66 3.12
N THR A 123 16.33 21.41 4.25
CA THR A 123 15.65 22.63 4.78
C THR A 123 14.80 22.50 6.08
N SER A 124 15.20 22.87 7.33
CA SER A 124 14.48 22.40 8.57
C SER A 124 13.64 23.36 9.43
N THR A 125 12.85 22.77 10.34
CA THR A 125 12.43 23.44 11.59
C THR A 125 13.63 23.71 12.51
N GLY A 126 13.81 24.97 12.91
CA GLY A 126 15.09 25.47 13.45
C GLY A 126 15.62 24.76 14.70
N TYR A 127 14.75 24.42 15.66
CA TYR A 127 15.18 23.81 16.94
C TYR A 127 15.92 22.48 16.76
N GLN A 128 15.62 21.75 15.68
CA GLN A 128 16.26 20.49 15.35
C GLN A 128 17.64 20.67 14.71
N VAL A 129 17.89 21.79 14.03
CA VAL A 129 19.20 22.11 13.41
C VAL A 129 20.21 22.55 14.47
N GLU A 130 19.73 23.16 15.56
CA GLU A 130 20.58 23.59 16.68
C GLU A 130 21.08 22.42 17.55
N MET A 131 20.42 21.26 17.51
CA MET A 131 20.65 20.15 18.45
C MET A 131 21.38 18.92 17.89
N GLU A 132 21.39 18.71 16.57
CA GLU A 132 21.98 17.52 15.94
C GLU A 132 22.83 17.86 14.73
N GLN A 133 23.71 16.95 14.32
CA GLN A 133 24.51 17.08 13.10
C GLN A 133 23.65 16.78 11.86
N ALA A 134 24.04 17.35 10.72
CA ALA A 134 23.44 17.01 9.43
C ALA A 134 23.63 15.52 9.10
N GLU A 135 22.58 14.89 8.59
CA GLU A 135 22.63 13.52 8.08
C GLU A 135 23.53 13.42 6.83
N THR A 136 24.21 12.28 6.68
CA THR A 136 25.11 12.03 5.55
C THR A 136 24.69 10.76 4.79
N PRO A 137 23.51 10.75 4.12
CA PRO A 137 22.94 9.54 3.53
C PRO A 137 23.83 8.85 2.49
N LEU A 138 24.69 9.59 1.79
CA LEU A 138 25.70 9.01 0.90
C LEU A 138 26.81 8.27 1.68
N GLU A 139 27.29 8.82 2.79
CA GLU A 139 28.27 8.12 3.66
C GLU A 139 27.65 6.88 4.29
N TRP A 140 26.37 6.92 4.66
CA TRP A 140 25.63 5.75 5.11
C TRP A 140 25.58 4.68 4.02
N ALA A 141 25.30 5.05 2.77
CA ALA A 141 25.33 4.13 1.64
C ALA A 141 26.73 3.53 1.38
N VAL A 142 27.81 4.30 1.56
CA VAL A 142 29.19 3.79 1.52
C VAL A 142 29.41 2.76 2.64
N ALA A 143 29.02 3.08 3.88
CA ALA A 143 29.15 2.17 5.02
C ALA A 143 28.30 0.89 4.89
N LEU A 144 27.14 0.99 4.22
CA LEU A 144 26.25 -0.13 3.87
C LEU A 144 26.73 -0.94 2.66
N GLN A 145 27.85 -0.55 2.03
CA GLN A 145 28.46 -1.21 0.88
C GLN A 145 27.56 -1.29 -0.37
N ALA A 146 26.81 -0.22 -0.64
CA ALA A 146 26.14 -0.02 -1.93
C ALA A 146 27.12 -0.20 -3.11
N SER A 147 26.65 -0.77 -4.23
CA SER A 147 27.51 -1.08 -5.38
C SER A 147 28.12 0.17 -6.02
N LEU A 148 27.39 1.28 -6.07
CA LEU A 148 27.92 2.58 -6.46
C LEU A 148 27.36 3.68 -5.56
N VAL A 149 28.24 4.55 -5.07
CA VAL A 149 27.85 5.80 -4.40
C VAL A 149 28.57 6.96 -5.06
N GLY A 150 27.84 8.01 -5.44
CA GLY A 150 28.43 9.20 -6.04
C GLY A 150 27.68 10.49 -5.74
N ARG A 151 28.25 11.59 -6.23
CA ARG A 151 27.63 12.92 -6.29
C ARG A 151 27.79 13.46 -7.70
N GLY A 152 26.67 13.83 -8.32
CA GLY A 152 26.62 14.44 -9.65
C GLY A 152 26.01 15.84 -9.60
N SER A 153 26.12 16.60 -10.69
CA SER A 153 25.55 17.93 -10.79
C SER A 153 24.86 18.18 -12.12
N LEU A 154 23.70 18.85 -12.07
CA LEU A 154 22.98 19.31 -13.26
C LEU A 154 23.76 20.39 -14.03
N LEU A 155 24.73 21.05 -13.41
CA LEU A 155 25.63 22.00 -14.10
C LEU A 155 26.58 21.30 -15.10
N ASN A 156 26.78 19.98 -14.99
CA ASN A 156 27.63 19.18 -15.88
C ASN A 156 26.86 17.97 -16.45
N PRO A 157 25.84 18.15 -17.31
CA PRO A 157 24.93 17.08 -17.72
C PRO A 157 25.60 15.86 -18.35
N SER A 158 26.69 16.05 -19.10
CA SER A 158 27.43 14.94 -19.74
C SER A 158 28.19 14.07 -18.73
N GLU A 159 28.79 14.67 -17.69
CA GLU A 159 29.45 13.93 -16.60
C GLU A 159 28.41 13.19 -15.76
N PHE A 160 27.32 13.87 -15.41
CA PHE A 160 26.23 13.30 -14.64
C PHE A 160 25.51 12.15 -15.37
N ALA A 161 25.26 12.29 -16.69
CA ALA A 161 24.71 11.21 -17.49
C ALA A 161 25.64 9.99 -17.55
N ASN A 162 26.97 10.18 -17.68
CA ASN A 162 27.92 9.07 -17.60
C ASN A 162 27.89 8.38 -16.23
N LEU A 163 27.76 9.13 -15.13
CA LEU A 163 27.62 8.59 -13.78
C LEU A 163 26.33 7.78 -13.59
N ILE A 164 25.20 8.22 -14.18
CA ILE A 164 23.95 7.46 -14.13
C ILE A 164 24.03 6.20 -14.99
N VAL A 165 24.64 6.27 -16.17
CA VAL A 165 24.89 5.06 -17.00
C VAL A 165 25.73 4.05 -16.22
N GLU A 166 26.82 4.48 -15.58
CA GLU A 166 27.64 3.62 -14.72
C GLU A 166 26.81 3.02 -13.57
N ALA A 167 25.95 3.81 -12.92
CA ALA A 167 25.09 3.36 -11.83
C ALA A 167 24.01 2.36 -12.25
N VAL A 168 23.50 2.46 -13.48
CA VAL A 168 22.52 1.55 -14.10
C VAL A 168 23.17 0.25 -14.58
N GLU A 169 24.37 0.33 -15.14
CA GLU A 169 25.15 -0.84 -15.57
C GLU A 169 25.74 -1.62 -14.40
N THR A 170 25.93 -0.96 -13.24
CA THR A 170 26.43 -1.58 -12.02
C THR A 170 25.39 -2.52 -11.40
N PRO A 171 25.68 -3.83 -11.23
CA PRO A 171 24.74 -4.75 -10.60
C PRO A 171 24.56 -4.45 -9.11
N GLY A 172 23.35 -4.05 -8.73
CA GLY A 172 22.98 -3.85 -7.34
C GLY A 172 22.38 -2.49 -7.02
N PHE A 173 22.54 -2.07 -5.76
CA PHE A 173 22.00 -0.79 -5.30
C PHE A 173 23.01 0.34 -5.53
N SER A 174 22.60 1.33 -6.32
CA SER A 174 23.38 2.53 -6.63
C SER A 174 22.65 3.77 -6.09
N VAL A 175 23.38 4.74 -5.54
CA VAL A 175 22.83 6.04 -5.12
C VAL A 175 23.73 7.21 -5.49
N ILE A 176 23.13 8.25 -6.04
CA ILE A 176 23.79 9.48 -6.47
C ILE A 176 23.08 10.66 -5.81
N GLY A 177 23.83 11.49 -5.07
CA GLY A 177 23.35 12.82 -4.68
C GLY A 177 23.45 13.78 -5.85
N VAL A 178 22.41 14.56 -6.13
CA VAL A 178 22.31 15.45 -7.30
C VAL A 178 22.12 16.88 -6.83
N THR A 179 22.97 17.81 -7.26
CA THR A 179 22.93 19.21 -6.82
C THR A 179 23.25 20.19 -7.95
N GLY A 180 22.71 21.40 -7.87
CA GLY A 180 23.10 22.57 -8.64
C GLY A 180 24.15 23.44 -7.94
N ASP A 181 24.52 23.16 -6.69
CA ASP A 181 25.55 23.91 -5.95
C ASP A 181 26.96 23.64 -6.53
N PRO A 182 27.63 24.66 -7.13
CA PRO A 182 28.96 24.51 -7.72
C PRO A 182 30.08 24.36 -6.66
N THR A 183 29.78 24.55 -5.37
CA THR A 183 30.75 24.34 -4.28
C THR A 183 30.84 22.88 -3.85
N LEU A 184 29.82 22.06 -4.15
CA LEU A 184 29.80 20.64 -3.84
C LEU A 184 30.55 19.84 -4.93
N ARG A 185 31.55 19.07 -4.49
CA ARG A 185 32.38 18.25 -5.38
C ARG A 185 31.58 17.14 -6.05
N THR A 186 31.59 17.06 -7.39
CA THR A 186 31.17 15.85 -8.10
C THR A 186 32.26 14.77 -7.97
N GLU A 187 31.86 13.55 -7.60
CA GLU A 187 32.79 12.43 -7.39
C GLU A 187 32.05 11.09 -7.32
N VAL A 188 32.78 9.99 -7.57
CA VAL A 188 32.33 8.65 -7.14
C VAL A 188 33.00 8.33 -5.82
N MET A 189 32.18 8.28 -4.76
CA MET A 189 32.61 8.07 -3.37
C MET A 189 32.98 6.62 -3.09
N SER A 190 32.29 5.66 -3.73
CA SER A 190 32.54 4.23 -3.57
C SER A 190 32.09 3.42 -4.78
N ARG A 191 32.80 2.31 -5.02
CA ARG A 191 32.45 1.25 -5.99
C ARG A 191 32.64 -0.10 -5.31
N ARG A 192 31.66 -1.00 -5.42
CA ARG A 192 31.68 -2.36 -4.89
C ARG A 192 31.07 -3.30 -5.93
N SER A 193 31.79 -4.36 -6.27
CA SER A 193 31.39 -5.36 -7.28
C SER A 193 31.68 -6.79 -6.83
N ASP A 194 31.98 -6.97 -5.54
CA ASP A 194 32.42 -8.23 -4.92
C ASP A 194 31.27 -9.10 -4.39
N TRP A 195 30.02 -8.68 -4.58
CA TRP A 195 28.82 -9.44 -4.21
C TRP A 195 27.69 -9.25 -5.23
N PRO A 196 26.90 -10.30 -5.54
CA PRO A 196 25.89 -10.27 -6.59
C PRO A 196 24.64 -9.46 -6.21
N GLU A 197 23.83 -9.13 -7.22
CA GLU A 197 22.50 -8.53 -7.02
C GLU A 197 21.55 -9.53 -6.33
N TYR A 198 20.71 -9.01 -5.43
CA TYR A 198 19.84 -9.81 -4.58
C TYR A 198 18.92 -10.75 -5.36
N PHE A 199 18.13 -10.21 -6.29
CA PHE A 199 17.11 -10.98 -6.98
C PHE A 199 17.69 -11.90 -8.06
N ALA A 200 18.83 -11.57 -8.66
CA ALA A 200 19.60 -12.48 -9.50
C ALA A 200 20.03 -13.71 -8.70
N THR A 201 20.57 -13.51 -7.49
CA THR A 201 20.93 -14.61 -6.57
C THR A 201 19.71 -15.40 -6.13
N TYR A 202 18.60 -14.72 -5.81
CA TYR A 202 17.35 -15.36 -5.42
C TYR A 202 16.73 -16.22 -6.54
N ARG A 203 16.76 -15.74 -7.79
CA ARG A 203 16.31 -16.50 -8.98
C ARG A 203 17.15 -17.76 -9.17
N ALA A 204 18.48 -17.64 -9.16
CA ALA A 204 19.37 -18.80 -9.26
C ALA A 204 19.17 -19.82 -8.11
N TRP A 205 18.93 -19.35 -6.88
CA TRP A 205 18.64 -20.21 -5.74
C TRP A 205 17.25 -20.89 -5.82
N SER A 206 16.26 -20.24 -6.42
CA SER A 206 14.89 -20.74 -6.53
C SER A 206 14.59 -21.51 -7.83
N GLU A 207 15.55 -21.61 -8.76
CA GLU A 207 15.38 -22.31 -10.05
C GLU A 207 14.91 -23.77 -9.87
N GLY A 208 15.49 -24.49 -8.92
CA GLY A 208 15.08 -25.85 -8.55
C GLY A 208 13.81 -25.95 -7.68
N MET A 209 13.21 -24.82 -7.30
CA MET A 209 11.98 -24.74 -6.50
C MET A 209 10.76 -24.29 -7.31
N ALA A 210 10.96 -23.86 -8.56
CA ALA A 210 9.86 -23.46 -9.42
C ALA A 210 8.89 -24.64 -9.61
N PRO A 211 7.62 -24.54 -9.17
CA PRO A 211 6.62 -25.53 -9.57
C PRO A 211 6.50 -25.50 -11.09
N SER A 212 6.20 -26.65 -11.71
CA SER A 212 5.88 -26.70 -13.14
C SER A 212 4.85 -25.59 -13.46
N PRO A 213 5.05 -24.77 -14.51
CA PRO A 213 4.20 -23.62 -14.76
C PRO A 213 2.75 -24.10 -14.81
N PRO A 214 1.83 -23.49 -14.01
CA PRO A 214 0.45 -23.94 -13.95
C PRO A 214 -0.13 -23.95 -15.37
N SER A 215 -0.63 -25.11 -15.80
CA SER A 215 -0.97 -25.40 -17.20
C SER A 215 -2.05 -24.46 -17.72
N SER A 216 -1.62 -23.37 -18.34
CA SER A 216 -2.43 -22.18 -18.63
C SER A 216 -3.33 -21.76 -17.47
N ILE A 217 -2.93 -20.73 -16.71
CA ILE A 217 -3.93 -19.98 -15.94
C ILE A 217 -4.86 -19.31 -16.97
N ARG A 218 -5.89 -20.03 -17.39
CA ARG A 218 -7.07 -19.40 -17.97
C ARG A 218 -7.58 -18.48 -16.87
N PRO A 219 -7.68 -17.16 -17.09
CA PRO A 219 -8.44 -16.33 -16.16
C PRO A 219 -9.84 -16.96 -16.09
N VAL A 220 -10.19 -17.49 -14.93
CA VAL A 220 -11.56 -17.88 -14.65
C VAL A 220 -12.35 -16.58 -14.80
N PRO A 221 -13.29 -16.48 -15.77
CA PRO A 221 -14.09 -15.28 -15.86
C PRO A 221 -14.75 -15.07 -14.51
N PRO A 222 -14.69 -13.87 -13.91
CA PRO A 222 -15.46 -13.61 -12.70
C PRO A 222 -16.91 -14.04 -12.97
N ALA A 223 -17.55 -14.64 -11.97
CA ALA A 223 -18.97 -14.99 -12.08
C ALA A 223 -19.75 -13.76 -12.58
N GLN A 224 -20.78 -13.93 -13.40
CA GLN A 224 -21.56 -12.75 -13.75
C GLN A 224 -22.40 -12.33 -12.53
N PRO A 225 -22.41 -11.03 -12.15
CA PRO A 225 -23.26 -10.55 -11.07
C PRO A 225 -24.71 -10.96 -11.31
N ARG A 226 -25.43 -11.24 -10.22
CA ARG A 226 -26.86 -11.56 -10.30
C ARG A 226 -27.61 -10.32 -10.79
N SER A 227 -28.71 -10.51 -11.51
CA SER A 227 -29.47 -9.39 -12.10
C SER A 227 -30.07 -8.41 -11.08
N SER A 228 -30.06 -8.76 -9.79
CA SER A 228 -30.50 -7.93 -8.66
C SER A 228 -29.36 -7.27 -7.86
N THR A 229 -28.09 -7.48 -8.24
CA THR A 229 -26.95 -6.96 -7.46
C THR A 229 -26.88 -5.43 -7.50
N PRO A 230 -26.75 -4.75 -6.34
CA PRO A 230 -26.67 -3.29 -6.28
C PRO A 230 -25.40 -2.73 -6.95
N ALA A 231 -25.50 -1.49 -7.43
CA ALA A 231 -24.42 -0.78 -8.12
C ALA A 231 -23.21 -0.45 -7.21
N ARG A 232 -23.45 -0.39 -5.89
CA ARG A 232 -22.49 -0.24 -4.78
C ARG A 232 -23.23 -0.65 -3.51
N ILE A 233 -22.55 -1.31 -2.58
CA ILE A 233 -22.99 -1.55 -1.21
C ILE A 233 -21.77 -1.42 -0.28
N GLU A 234 -21.95 -0.75 0.85
CA GLU A 234 -20.91 -0.41 1.82
C GLU A 234 -21.14 -1.15 3.14
N VAL A 235 -20.25 -2.09 3.48
CA VAL A 235 -20.32 -2.87 4.72
C VAL A 235 -19.21 -2.42 5.66
N ARG A 236 -19.54 -2.06 6.90
CA ARG A 236 -18.59 -1.78 7.98
C ARG A 236 -18.71 -2.80 9.09
N ILE A 237 -17.59 -3.39 9.50
CA ILE A 237 -17.49 -4.23 10.69
C ILE A 237 -16.49 -3.57 11.62
N ALA A 238 -16.91 -3.20 12.83
CA ALA A 238 -16.09 -2.49 13.80
C ALA A 238 -16.13 -3.18 15.17
N GLY A 239 -15.01 -3.16 15.89
CA GLY A 239 -14.83 -3.81 17.17
C GLY A 239 -13.44 -3.53 17.75
N ILE A 240 -12.87 -4.51 18.44
CA ILE A 240 -11.54 -4.42 19.07
C ILE A 240 -10.54 -5.42 18.49
N GLY A 241 -9.26 -5.03 18.54
CA GLY A 241 -8.13 -5.83 18.10
C GLY A 241 -8.06 -7.17 18.81
N GLY A 242 -8.27 -8.25 18.06
CA GLY A 242 -8.37 -9.62 18.57
C GLY A 242 -9.68 -10.33 18.20
N GLN A 243 -10.74 -9.61 17.79
CA GLN A 243 -12.02 -10.19 17.36
C GLN A 243 -12.04 -10.71 15.90
N GLY A 244 -10.92 -10.68 15.17
CA GLY A 244 -10.86 -11.17 13.79
C GLY A 244 -11.47 -10.22 12.73
N VAL A 245 -11.75 -8.95 13.06
CA VAL A 245 -12.37 -7.95 12.17
C VAL A 245 -11.70 -7.87 10.79
N LYS A 246 -10.36 -7.74 10.73
CA LYS A 246 -9.62 -7.66 9.46
C LYS A 246 -9.78 -8.91 8.58
N LEU A 247 -9.80 -10.10 9.20
CA LEU A 247 -10.03 -11.37 8.51
C LEU A 247 -11.44 -11.44 7.92
N ALA A 248 -12.44 -10.95 8.67
CA ALA A 248 -13.82 -10.90 8.21
C ALA A 248 -13.95 -10.12 6.88
N GLY A 249 -13.35 -8.92 6.81
CA GLY A 249 -13.37 -8.12 5.58
C GLY A 249 -12.66 -8.78 4.40
N THR A 250 -11.58 -9.55 4.64
CA THR A 250 -10.91 -10.32 3.58
C THR A 250 -11.81 -11.44 3.05
N VAL A 251 -12.42 -12.23 3.94
CA VAL A 251 -13.34 -13.31 3.54
C VAL A 251 -14.57 -12.76 2.81
N LEU A 252 -15.11 -11.62 3.25
CA LEU A 252 -16.23 -10.96 2.58
C LEU A 252 -15.85 -10.44 1.19
N SER A 253 -14.69 -9.79 1.06
CA SER A 253 -14.19 -9.25 -0.21
C SER A 253 -13.93 -10.37 -1.23
N GLU A 254 -13.40 -11.52 -0.79
CA GLU A 254 -13.19 -12.69 -1.65
C GLU A 254 -14.50 -13.39 -2.02
N ALA A 255 -15.43 -13.53 -1.09
CA ALA A 255 -16.76 -14.07 -1.40
C ALA A 255 -17.49 -13.21 -2.43
N ALA A 256 -17.41 -11.88 -2.30
CA ALA A 256 -17.95 -10.93 -3.26
C ALA A 256 -17.25 -11.02 -4.63
N ALA A 257 -15.92 -10.94 -4.68
CA ALA A 257 -15.18 -10.88 -5.94
C ALA A 257 -15.07 -12.21 -6.67
N LEU A 258 -14.80 -13.30 -5.96
CA LEU A 258 -14.54 -14.62 -6.53
C LEU A 258 -15.79 -15.51 -6.57
N GLY A 259 -16.67 -15.37 -5.58
CA GLY A 259 -17.92 -16.14 -5.48
C GLY A 259 -19.09 -15.54 -6.24
N GLU A 260 -19.31 -14.24 -6.11
CA GLU A 260 -20.44 -13.51 -6.71
C GLU A 260 -20.03 -12.64 -7.91
N GLY A 261 -18.73 -12.52 -8.20
CA GLY A 261 -18.20 -11.82 -9.37
C GLY A 261 -18.26 -10.29 -9.30
N LEU A 262 -18.30 -9.73 -8.10
CA LEU A 262 -18.41 -8.30 -7.87
C LEU A 262 -17.05 -7.62 -7.93
N TRP A 263 -17.06 -6.31 -8.19
CA TRP A 263 -15.95 -5.48 -7.76
C TRP A 263 -16.00 -5.41 -6.24
N ALA A 264 -14.88 -5.61 -5.57
CA ALA A 264 -14.78 -5.49 -4.12
C ALA A 264 -13.45 -4.87 -3.70
N THR A 265 -13.49 -4.00 -2.69
CA THR A 265 -12.31 -3.36 -2.10
C THR A 265 -12.41 -3.38 -0.58
N GLN A 266 -11.29 -3.65 0.08
CA GLN A 266 -11.18 -3.64 1.54
C GLN A 266 -10.35 -2.42 1.99
N PHE A 267 -10.90 -1.61 2.89
CA PHE A 267 -10.14 -0.65 3.70
C PHE A 267 -10.15 -1.10 5.16
N GLY A 268 -9.02 -1.02 5.86
CA GLY A 268 -8.91 -1.48 7.24
C GLY A 268 -8.15 -0.49 8.10
N ASP A 269 -8.75 -0.15 9.24
CA ASP A 269 -8.16 0.74 10.24
C ASP A 269 -7.97 -0.03 11.56
N TYR A 270 -6.84 0.21 12.22
CA TYR A 270 -6.49 -0.43 13.47
C TYR A 270 -5.58 0.49 14.29
N GLY A 271 -5.96 0.70 15.55
CA GLY A 271 -5.20 1.56 16.45
C GLY A 271 -3.76 1.06 16.68
N SER A 272 -2.87 1.97 17.04
CA SER A 272 -1.45 1.69 17.35
C SER A 272 -1.21 0.82 18.59
N ALA A 273 -2.26 0.47 19.33
CA ALA A 273 -2.18 -0.37 20.51
C ALA A 273 -1.87 -1.84 20.15
N THR A 274 -0.88 -2.42 20.82
CA THR A 274 -0.38 -3.79 20.53
C THR A 274 -1.40 -4.90 20.81
N ARG A 275 -2.43 -4.64 21.62
CA ARG A 275 -3.61 -5.50 21.84
C ARG A 275 -4.85 -4.65 22.17
N GLY A 276 -6.04 -5.11 21.76
CA GLY A 276 -7.32 -4.58 22.25
C GLY A 276 -7.72 -3.16 21.82
N GLY A 277 -6.91 -2.47 21.01
CA GLY A 277 -7.28 -1.16 20.46
C GLY A 277 -8.45 -1.24 19.45
N PRO A 278 -9.05 -0.10 19.06
CA PRO A 278 -10.10 -0.06 18.05
C PRO A 278 -9.66 -0.74 16.75
N SER A 279 -10.56 -1.50 16.13
CA SER A 279 -10.33 -2.14 14.84
C SER A 279 -11.58 -2.09 13.98
N ARG A 280 -11.43 -1.61 12.75
CA ARG A 280 -12.50 -1.44 11.76
C ARG A 280 -12.07 -2.05 10.44
N VAL A 281 -13.02 -2.63 9.73
CA VAL A 281 -12.87 -2.92 8.31
C VAL A 281 -14.10 -2.43 7.57
N ASP A 282 -13.85 -1.76 6.46
CA ASP A 282 -14.86 -1.38 5.48
C ASP A 282 -14.65 -2.30 4.26
N VAL A 283 -15.74 -2.88 3.76
CA VAL A 283 -15.78 -3.59 2.49
C VAL A 283 -16.82 -2.90 1.62
N VAL A 284 -16.34 -2.28 0.56
CA VAL A 284 -17.18 -1.75 -0.52
C VAL A 284 -17.23 -2.81 -1.60
N MET A 285 -18.42 -3.14 -2.09
CA MET A 285 -18.60 -4.11 -3.18
C MET A 285 -19.74 -3.69 -4.12
N GLY A 286 -19.79 -4.21 -5.35
CA GLY A 286 -20.89 -3.90 -6.28
C GLY A 286 -20.66 -4.37 -7.72
N SER A 287 -21.68 -4.18 -8.55
CA SER A 287 -21.65 -4.57 -9.97
C SER A 287 -20.83 -3.64 -10.90
N ARG A 288 -20.22 -2.58 -10.36
CA ARG A 288 -19.40 -1.59 -11.10
C ARG A 288 -18.03 -1.38 -10.44
N PRO A 289 -17.00 -0.94 -11.19
CA PRO A 289 -15.69 -0.59 -10.64
C PRO A 289 -15.78 0.40 -9.47
N ILE A 290 -14.93 0.19 -8.47
CA ILE A 290 -14.89 0.96 -7.22
C ILE A 290 -13.67 1.87 -7.25
N SER A 291 -13.91 3.19 -7.22
CA SER A 291 -12.86 4.21 -7.16
C SER A 291 -12.44 4.60 -5.74
N TYR A 292 -13.30 4.39 -4.75
CA TYR A 292 -13.05 4.75 -3.35
C TYR A 292 -13.39 3.58 -2.41
N PRO A 293 -12.41 3.09 -1.60
CA PRO A 293 -12.50 1.80 -0.92
C PRO A 293 -13.03 1.82 0.52
N ALA A 294 -13.25 3.00 1.10
CA ALA A 294 -13.83 3.15 2.44
C ALA A 294 -15.35 3.34 2.38
N ALA A 295 -16.02 3.07 3.50
CA ALA A 295 -17.46 3.19 3.65
C ALA A 295 -17.81 4.51 4.36
N ASP A 296 -18.25 5.55 3.65
CA ASP A 296 -18.60 6.81 4.31
C ASP A 296 -19.99 6.74 4.94
N ASN A 297 -20.94 6.04 4.31
CA ASN A 297 -22.31 5.87 4.77
C ASN A 297 -22.69 4.39 4.64
N SER A 298 -22.25 3.57 5.60
CA SER A 298 -22.39 2.11 5.52
C SER A 298 -23.87 1.69 5.42
N ASP A 299 -24.22 0.94 4.38
CA ASP A 299 -25.53 0.29 4.19
C ASP A 299 -25.74 -0.83 5.23
N ILE A 300 -24.66 -1.51 5.62
CA ILE A 300 -24.64 -2.51 6.68
C ILE A 300 -23.55 -2.15 7.68
N LEU A 301 -23.93 -2.01 8.96
CA LEU A 301 -23.00 -1.68 10.04
C LEU A 301 -23.08 -2.74 11.13
N ILE A 302 -21.98 -3.45 11.37
CA ILE A 302 -21.82 -4.38 12.49
C ILE A 302 -20.91 -3.74 13.55
N VAL A 303 -21.38 -3.63 14.80
CA VAL A 303 -20.59 -3.14 15.94
C VAL A 303 -20.43 -4.21 17.02
N LEU A 304 -19.18 -4.56 17.33
CA LEU A 304 -18.79 -5.70 18.16
C LEU A 304 -18.21 -5.30 19.54
N SER A 305 -18.27 -4.00 19.88
CA SER A 305 -17.91 -3.47 21.20
C SER A 305 -18.58 -2.13 21.47
N ARG A 306 -18.68 -1.73 22.74
CA ARG A 306 -19.31 -0.46 23.16
C ARG A 306 -18.61 0.76 22.54
N GLU A 307 -17.30 0.70 22.39
CA GLU A 307 -16.46 1.74 21.77
C GLU A 307 -16.75 1.83 20.26
N ALA A 308 -16.84 0.70 19.56
CA ALA A 308 -17.20 0.66 18.14
C ALA A 308 -18.62 1.18 17.89
N ALA A 309 -19.57 0.85 18.77
CA ALA A 309 -20.92 1.39 18.73
C ALA A 309 -20.94 2.92 18.89
N ALA A 310 -20.27 3.44 19.92
CA ALA A 310 -20.17 4.87 20.17
C ALA A 310 -19.48 5.66 19.03
N ALA A 311 -18.51 5.05 18.36
CA ALA A 311 -17.78 5.68 17.25
C ALA A 311 -18.53 5.67 15.91
N HIS A 312 -19.35 4.65 15.64
CA HIS A 312 -19.84 4.39 14.28
C HIS A 312 -21.37 4.41 14.10
N LEU A 313 -22.19 4.21 15.14
CA LEU A 313 -23.66 4.20 14.95
C LEU A 313 -24.21 5.56 14.50
N THR A 314 -23.57 6.67 14.88
CA THR A 314 -23.92 8.03 14.42
C THR A 314 -23.54 8.31 12.95
N HIS A 315 -22.77 7.43 12.33
CA HIS A 315 -22.27 7.53 10.95
C HIS A 315 -22.86 6.43 10.05
N ALA A 316 -23.93 5.75 10.49
CA ALA A 316 -24.68 4.82 9.67
C ALA A 316 -25.51 5.59 8.62
N GLY A 317 -25.61 5.06 7.40
CA GLY A 317 -26.39 5.69 6.33
C GLY A 317 -27.90 5.74 6.66
N PRO A 318 -28.67 6.67 6.07
CA PRO A 318 -30.13 6.67 6.20
C PRO A 318 -30.73 5.34 5.70
N GLY A 319 -31.36 4.58 6.59
CA GLY A 319 -31.91 3.25 6.28
C GLY A 319 -30.91 2.09 6.40
N ALA A 320 -29.70 2.33 6.92
CA ALA A 320 -28.69 1.30 7.13
C ALA A 320 -29.14 0.18 8.06
N ALA A 321 -28.82 -1.05 7.68
CA ALA A 321 -29.01 -2.24 8.49
C ALA A 321 -27.90 -2.35 9.55
N CYS A 322 -28.21 -1.87 10.76
CA CYS A 322 -27.28 -1.92 11.88
C CYS A 322 -27.47 -3.18 12.74
N VAL A 323 -26.38 -3.84 13.12
CA VAL A 323 -26.33 -4.97 14.06
C VAL A 323 -25.33 -4.66 15.17
N ALA A 324 -25.70 -4.94 16.42
CA ALA A 324 -24.81 -4.84 17.56
C ALA A 324 -24.65 -6.20 18.25
N ASP A 325 -23.43 -6.49 18.70
CA ASP A 325 -23.16 -7.66 19.54
C ASP A 325 -23.88 -7.54 20.89
N GLU A 326 -24.29 -8.65 21.49
CA GLU A 326 -25.06 -8.60 22.74
C GLU A 326 -24.29 -7.87 23.86
N GLY A 327 -24.98 -6.99 24.58
CA GLY A 327 -24.37 -6.17 25.62
C GLY A 327 -23.47 -5.04 25.11
N THR A 328 -23.47 -4.75 23.79
CA THR A 328 -22.77 -3.59 23.20
C THR A 328 -23.61 -2.31 23.27
N VAL A 329 -24.93 -2.42 23.07
CA VAL A 329 -25.89 -1.31 23.23
C VAL A 329 -27.16 -1.79 23.91
N GLU A 330 -27.93 -0.86 24.46
CA GLU A 330 -29.26 -1.17 25.00
C GLU A 330 -30.27 -1.36 23.84
N PRO A 331 -31.11 -2.40 23.86
CA PRO A 331 -32.15 -2.60 22.84
C PRO A 331 -33.17 -1.46 22.85
N GLY A 332 -33.61 -1.00 21.67
CA GLY A 332 -34.64 0.04 21.57
C GLY A 332 -35.29 0.13 20.18
N PRO A 333 -36.50 0.72 20.07
CA PRO A 333 -37.18 0.90 18.79
C PRO A 333 -36.35 1.75 17.82
N GLY A 334 -36.15 1.26 16.59
CA GLY A 334 -35.29 1.91 15.59
C GLY A 334 -33.78 1.83 15.87
N GLY A 335 -33.37 1.11 16.92
CA GLY A 335 -31.97 0.78 17.18
C GLY A 335 -31.47 -0.40 16.33
N PRO A 336 -30.18 -0.77 16.45
CA PRO A 336 -29.61 -1.92 15.76
C PRO A 336 -30.25 -3.24 16.22
N LEU A 337 -30.26 -4.24 15.32
CA LEU A 337 -30.57 -5.62 15.68
C LEU A 337 -29.54 -6.15 16.67
N ILE A 338 -29.99 -6.71 17.79
CA ILE A 338 -29.09 -7.30 18.79
C ILE A 338 -28.89 -8.78 18.46
N VAL A 339 -27.63 -9.18 18.22
CA VAL A 339 -27.25 -10.56 17.91
C VAL A 339 -26.08 -10.93 18.82
N PRO A 340 -26.09 -12.07 19.54
CA PRO A 340 -25.01 -12.49 20.43
C PRO A 340 -23.82 -13.09 19.66
N ILE A 341 -23.22 -12.31 18.75
CA ILE A 341 -22.16 -12.72 17.81
C ILE A 341 -20.93 -13.26 18.57
N THR A 342 -20.46 -12.58 19.63
CA THR A 342 -19.31 -13.06 20.41
C THR A 342 -19.64 -14.32 21.21
N GLN A 343 -20.88 -14.51 21.64
CA GLN A 343 -21.30 -15.76 22.30
C GLN A 343 -21.32 -16.91 21.29
N LEU A 344 -21.95 -16.74 20.12
CA LEU A 344 -21.99 -17.74 19.05
C LEU A 344 -20.57 -18.15 18.60
N ALA A 345 -19.64 -17.20 18.52
CA ALA A 345 -18.22 -17.46 18.26
C ALA A 345 -17.57 -18.33 19.35
N ARG A 346 -17.89 -18.09 20.63
CA ARG A 346 -17.40 -18.90 21.76
C ARG A 346 -18.03 -20.29 21.79
N GLU A 347 -19.33 -20.40 21.56
CA GLU A 347 -20.08 -21.66 21.61
C GLU A 347 -19.69 -22.62 20.48
N HIS A 348 -19.58 -22.11 19.25
CA HIS A 348 -19.31 -22.95 18.08
C HIS A 348 -17.82 -23.07 17.73
N ALA A 349 -17.04 -21.99 17.86
CA ALA A 349 -15.62 -21.97 17.49
C ALA A 349 -14.66 -22.01 18.69
N GLY A 350 -15.17 -21.95 19.94
CA GLY A 350 -14.36 -22.02 21.16
C GLY A 350 -13.53 -20.76 21.46
N THR A 351 -13.67 -19.69 20.67
CA THR A 351 -12.81 -18.49 20.79
C THR A 351 -13.49 -17.21 20.31
N PRO A 352 -13.35 -16.07 21.03
CA PRO A 352 -13.82 -14.77 20.56
C PRO A 352 -13.00 -14.23 19.37
N ILE A 353 -11.90 -14.88 18.97
CA ILE A 353 -11.17 -14.54 17.74
C ILE A 353 -12.03 -14.77 16.49
N ALA A 354 -13.02 -15.66 16.59
CA ALA A 354 -13.96 -15.96 15.52
C ALA A 354 -15.13 -14.95 15.40
N THR A 355 -15.27 -13.96 16.29
CA THR A 355 -16.42 -13.01 16.30
C THR A 355 -16.60 -12.32 14.94
N GLY A 356 -15.53 -11.83 14.33
CA GLY A 356 -15.56 -11.16 13.02
C GLY A 356 -16.04 -12.10 11.90
N VAL A 357 -15.55 -13.34 11.85
CA VAL A 357 -16.02 -14.35 10.88
C VAL A 357 -17.48 -14.72 11.13
N THR A 358 -17.87 -14.85 12.40
CA THR A 358 -19.25 -15.12 12.82
C THR A 358 -20.20 -14.01 12.33
N SER A 359 -19.79 -12.75 12.42
CA SER A 359 -20.60 -11.61 11.96
C SER A 359 -20.87 -11.57 10.45
N LEU A 360 -20.09 -12.29 9.63
CA LEU A 360 -20.36 -12.43 8.20
C LEU A 360 -21.69 -13.15 7.93
N GLY A 361 -22.16 -13.98 8.87
CA GLY A 361 -23.49 -14.54 8.85
C GLY A 361 -24.57 -13.46 8.89
N CYS A 362 -24.40 -12.45 9.74
CA CYS A 362 -25.31 -11.30 9.81
C CYS A 362 -25.29 -10.51 8.49
N VAL A 363 -24.11 -10.27 7.90
CA VAL A 363 -23.97 -9.56 6.62
C VAL A 363 -24.72 -10.31 5.50
N ALA A 364 -24.56 -11.63 5.39
CA ALA A 364 -25.27 -12.44 4.40
C ALA A 364 -26.79 -12.55 4.64
N ALA A 365 -27.27 -12.37 5.88
CA ALA A 365 -28.70 -12.30 6.18
C ALA A 365 -29.31 -10.93 5.86
N LEU A 366 -28.49 -9.88 5.76
CA LEU A 366 -28.88 -8.50 5.49
C LEU A 366 -28.61 -8.04 4.05
N SER A 367 -27.98 -8.88 3.22
CA SER A 367 -27.51 -8.50 1.89
C SER A 367 -27.83 -9.55 0.82
N ASP A 368 -28.52 -9.11 -0.24
CA ASP A 368 -28.65 -9.89 -1.48
C ASP A 368 -27.37 -9.90 -2.34
N ALA A 369 -26.32 -9.15 -1.95
CA ALA A 369 -25.08 -9.03 -2.72
C ALA A 369 -24.11 -10.20 -2.50
N VAL A 370 -24.12 -10.85 -1.32
CA VAL A 370 -23.22 -11.97 -0.99
C VAL A 370 -23.98 -13.08 -0.29
N ALA A 371 -24.11 -14.24 -0.95
CA ALA A 371 -24.75 -15.39 -0.34
C ALA A 371 -23.86 -16.05 0.72
N LEU A 372 -24.48 -16.59 1.77
CA LEU A 372 -23.80 -17.37 2.81
C LEU A 372 -22.90 -18.47 2.23
N ASN A 373 -23.33 -19.13 1.14
CA ASN A 373 -22.54 -20.19 0.50
C ASN A 373 -21.19 -19.68 -0.05
N SER A 374 -21.14 -18.45 -0.57
CA SER A 374 -19.93 -17.83 -1.11
C SER A 374 -18.93 -17.53 0.02
N LEU A 375 -19.42 -17.09 1.19
CA LEU A 375 -18.61 -16.95 2.40
C LEU A 375 -18.08 -18.30 2.90
N LYS A 376 -18.91 -19.36 2.85
CA LYS A 376 -18.51 -20.73 3.22
C LYS A 376 -17.43 -21.30 2.29
N ILE A 377 -17.38 -20.87 1.02
CA ILE A 377 -16.34 -21.24 0.05
C ILE A 377 -15.07 -20.40 0.24
N ALA A 378 -15.19 -19.12 0.57
CA ALA A 378 -14.03 -18.23 0.78
C ALA A 378 -13.27 -18.52 2.08
N LEU A 379 -13.98 -18.73 3.20
CA LEU A 379 -13.40 -18.88 4.53
C LEU A 379 -12.28 -19.94 4.64
N PRO A 380 -12.41 -21.17 4.10
CA PRO A 380 -11.40 -22.22 4.23
C PRO A 380 -10.02 -21.87 3.65
N THR A 381 -9.92 -20.89 2.75
CA THR A 381 -8.63 -20.46 2.18
C THR A 381 -7.85 -19.54 3.13
N ARG A 382 -8.52 -19.00 4.16
CA ARG A 382 -7.98 -17.95 5.05
C ARG A 382 -7.76 -18.38 6.50
N ILE A 383 -8.17 -19.59 6.89
CA ILE A 383 -7.97 -20.14 8.24
C ILE A 383 -7.43 -21.58 8.20
N PRO A 384 -6.75 -22.07 9.26
CA PRO A 384 -6.29 -23.46 9.32
C PRO A 384 -7.46 -24.45 9.22
N GLU A 385 -7.26 -25.54 8.48
CA GLU A 385 -8.26 -26.59 8.21
C GLU A 385 -9.01 -27.06 9.47
N ARG A 386 -8.27 -27.31 10.57
CA ARG A 386 -8.81 -27.71 11.89
C ARG A 386 -9.81 -26.73 12.52
N SER A 387 -9.91 -25.50 12.01
CA SER A 387 -10.78 -24.44 12.49
C SER A 387 -11.93 -24.14 11.52
N VAL A 388 -11.96 -24.76 10.34
CA VAL A 388 -12.94 -24.47 9.29
C VAL A 388 -14.35 -24.82 9.74
N GLU A 389 -14.62 -26.08 10.09
CA GLU A 389 -15.98 -26.54 10.41
C GLU A 389 -16.60 -25.78 11.58
N SER A 390 -15.81 -25.48 12.62
CA SER A 390 -16.30 -24.77 13.80
C SER A 390 -16.63 -23.29 13.54
N ASN A 391 -15.86 -22.62 12.68
CA ASN A 391 -16.16 -21.25 12.26
C ASN A 391 -17.35 -21.19 11.27
N LEU A 392 -17.49 -22.18 10.38
CA LEU A 392 -18.65 -22.29 9.49
C LEU A 392 -19.95 -22.42 10.29
N ARG A 393 -19.98 -23.29 11.31
CA ARG A 393 -21.14 -23.44 12.22
C ARG A 393 -21.48 -22.14 12.95
N ALA A 394 -20.48 -21.39 13.43
CA ALA A 394 -20.69 -20.09 14.08
C ALA A 394 -21.36 -19.08 13.13
N MET A 395 -20.82 -18.95 11.92
CA MET A 395 -21.34 -18.07 10.86
C MET A 395 -22.76 -18.46 10.41
N GLU A 396 -23.06 -19.77 10.30
CA GLU A 396 -24.41 -20.26 10.00
C GLU A 396 -25.43 -19.95 11.11
N ALA A 397 -25.03 -20.09 12.38
CA ALA A 397 -25.89 -19.76 13.52
C ALA A 397 -26.22 -18.26 13.55
N ALA A 398 -25.22 -17.39 13.31
CA ALA A 398 -25.42 -15.94 13.22
C ALA A 398 -26.32 -15.54 12.04
N TYR A 399 -26.14 -16.15 10.86
CA TYR A 399 -27.03 -15.96 9.71
C TYR A 399 -28.47 -16.33 10.05
N LYS A 400 -28.70 -17.52 10.61
CA LYS A 400 -30.04 -18.00 10.92
C LYS A 400 -30.75 -17.08 11.92
N LEU A 401 -30.08 -16.74 13.02
CA LEU A 401 -30.66 -15.87 14.05
C LEU A 401 -30.97 -14.46 13.51
N THR A 402 -30.08 -13.90 12.69
CA THR A 402 -30.32 -12.60 12.05
C THR A 402 -31.52 -12.66 11.10
N ALA A 403 -31.64 -13.70 10.28
CA ALA A 403 -32.79 -13.91 9.39
C ALA A 403 -34.11 -14.15 10.13
N ASP A 404 -34.08 -14.79 11.31
CA ASP A 404 -35.25 -14.94 12.17
C ASP A 404 -35.69 -13.59 12.79
N LEU A 405 -34.75 -12.76 13.23
CA LEU A 405 -35.02 -11.42 13.77
C LEU A 405 -35.56 -10.44 12.72
N ILE A 406 -35.02 -10.45 11.49
CA ILE A 406 -35.53 -9.63 10.37
C ILE A 406 -36.99 -9.96 10.10
N ARG A 407 -37.35 -11.25 10.07
CA ARG A 407 -38.74 -11.69 9.84
C ARG A 407 -39.67 -11.32 10.99
N GLY A 408 -39.21 -11.42 12.24
CA GLY A 408 -40.00 -11.02 13.42
C GLY A 408 -40.30 -9.53 13.50
N ASN A 409 -39.45 -8.68 12.90
CA ASN A 409 -39.66 -7.22 12.85
C ASN A 409 -40.52 -6.75 11.66
N GLN A 410 -40.93 -7.66 10.76
CA GLN A 410 -41.81 -7.36 9.61
C GLN A 410 -43.29 -7.72 9.86
N THR A 411 -43.62 -8.25 11.04
CA THR A 411 -44.96 -8.59 11.52
C THR A 411 -45.38 -7.72 12.68
#